data_AF-A0A958XML3-F1
#
_entry.id   AF-A0A958XML3-F1
#
_cell.length_a   1.000
_cell.length_b   1.000
_cell.length_c   1.000
_cell.angle_alpha   90.00
_cell.angle_beta   90.00
_cell.angle_gamma   90.00
#
_symmetry.space_group_name_H-M   'P 1'
#
loop_
_entity.id
_entity.type
_entity.pdbx_description
1 polymer ?
#
loop_
_entity_poly.entity_id
_entity_poly.type
_entity_poly.pdbx_seq_one_letter_code
_entity_poly.pdbx_strand_id
1 'polypeptide(L)'
;VPSTFDHNTIWPLNGAHASIINCTDCHIGGNFNNTPNTCVGCHQADYNATTNPNHSAAGFPTDCTQCHDETAWVPSTFDHNTIWPLNGAHANVPNCTDCHIGGNFNNTPNTCVGCHQADYNGANNPNHLSAGFPTDCTLCHNETAWDPSTFDHDNMYFPIYSGKHKDEWNTCSECHTTSGNFMAFSCIDCHEHDDPADMADKHDNVSGYVYSSPACYACHPDGKK
;
A
#
# COMPACT_ATOMS: atom_id res chain seq x y z
N VAL A 1 -54.50 -29.94 4.66
CA VAL A 1 -53.55 -31.07 4.78
C VAL A 1 -52.16 -30.48 4.77
N PRO A 2 -51.27 -30.78 5.74
CA PRO A 2 -49.88 -30.38 5.62
C PRO A 2 -49.32 -31.00 4.34
N SER A 3 -48.65 -30.18 3.54
CA SER A 3 -47.96 -30.65 2.34
C SER A 3 -46.91 -31.69 2.73
N THR A 4 -46.82 -32.80 2.00
CA THR A 4 -45.73 -33.80 2.14
C THR A 4 -44.49 -33.42 1.31
N PHE A 5 -44.46 -32.20 0.75
CA PHE A 5 -43.38 -31.72 -0.09
C PHE A 5 -42.12 -31.44 0.77
N ASP A 6 -41.00 -32.06 0.37
CA ASP A 6 -39.70 -31.90 1.03
C ASP A 6 -38.79 -31.00 0.18
N HIS A 7 -38.57 -29.77 0.67
CA HIS A 7 -37.70 -28.79 0.03
C HIS A 7 -36.27 -29.29 -0.14
N ASN A 8 -35.77 -30.17 0.73
CA ASN A 8 -34.39 -30.68 0.65
C ASN A 8 -34.12 -31.49 -0.62
N THR A 9 -35.17 -31.95 -1.31
CA THR A 9 -35.06 -32.70 -2.56
C THR A 9 -34.92 -31.83 -3.81
N ILE A 10 -35.23 -30.53 -3.71
CA ILE A 10 -35.21 -29.59 -4.86
C ILE A 10 -34.35 -28.37 -4.56
N TRP A 11 -34.64 -27.69 -3.45
CA TRP A 11 -33.92 -26.49 -3.01
C TRP A 11 -33.98 -26.40 -1.47
N PRO A 12 -32.91 -26.80 -0.77
CA PRO A 12 -32.87 -26.78 0.69
C PRO A 12 -33.03 -25.35 1.23
N LEU A 13 -33.92 -25.17 2.19
CA LEU A 13 -34.10 -23.88 2.87
C LEU A 13 -32.99 -23.70 3.91
N ASN A 14 -31.93 -22.97 3.57
CA ASN A 14 -30.80 -22.69 4.46
C ASN A 14 -30.81 -21.22 4.91
N GLY A 15 -30.00 -20.91 5.94
CA GLY A 15 -29.74 -19.54 6.37
C GLY A 15 -30.99 -18.68 6.54
N ALA A 16 -31.01 -17.50 5.90
CA ALA A 16 -32.15 -16.59 5.92
C ALA A 16 -33.43 -17.20 5.30
N HIS A 17 -33.30 -18.07 4.30
CA HIS A 17 -34.45 -18.70 3.64
C HIS A 17 -35.17 -19.71 4.53
N ALA A 18 -34.47 -20.32 5.50
CA ALA A 18 -35.07 -21.21 6.51
C ALA A 18 -36.09 -20.50 7.41
N SER A 19 -36.03 -19.16 7.49
CA SER A 19 -36.95 -18.34 8.30
C SER A 19 -38.23 -17.94 7.57
N ILE A 20 -38.35 -18.23 6.27
CA ILE A 20 -39.52 -17.89 5.46
C ILE A 20 -40.65 -18.88 5.76
N ILE A 21 -41.77 -18.38 6.30
CA ILE A 21 -42.91 -19.22 6.71
C ILE A 21 -44.01 -19.23 5.65
N ASN A 22 -44.22 -18.13 4.91
CA ASN A 22 -45.30 -18.08 3.93
C ASN A 22 -44.81 -18.60 2.59
N CYS A 23 -45.48 -19.64 2.07
CA CYS A 23 -45.14 -20.23 0.79
C CYS A 23 -45.13 -19.20 -0.35
N THR A 24 -46.03 -18.21 -0.29
CA THR A 24 -46.19 -17.17 -1.32
C THR A 24 -45.06 -16.16 -1.38
N ASP A 25 -44.20 -16.10 -0.36
CA ASP A 25 -43.04 -15.21 -0.36
C ASP A 25 -42.00 -15.68 -1.40
N CYS A 26 -41.95 -16.99 -1.68
CA CYS A 26 -41.14 -17.58 -2.76
C CYS A 26 -41.98 -17.99 -3.97
N HIS A 27 -43.17 -18.58 -3.75
CA HIS A 27 -44.09 -19.05 -4.78
C HIS A 27 -45.06 -17.94 -5.18
N ILE A 28 -44.54 -16.92 -5.85
CA ILE A 28 -45.27 -15.71 -6.24
C ILE A 28 -46.56 -16.06 -6.99
N GLY A 29 -47.69 -15.48 -6.55
CA GLY A 29 -49.01 -15.75 -7.12
C GLY A 29 -49.54 -17.17 -6.86
N GLY A 30 -48.94 -17.90 -5.92
CA GLY A 30 -49.27 -19.30 -5.64
C GLY A 30 -48.77 -20.27 -6.72
N ASN A 31 -47.81 -19.86 -7.55
CA ASN A 31 -47.23 -20.73 -8.56
C ASN A 31 -46.07 -21.56 -7.98
N PHE A 32 -46.28 -22.87 -7.87
CA PHE A 32 -45.30 -23.81 -7.32
C PHE A 32 -44.45 -24.52 -8.39
N ASN A 33 -44.74 -24.33 -9.68
CA ASN A 33 -44.09 -25.08 -10.76
C ASN A 33 -42.84 -24.39 -11.33
N ASN A 34 -42.72 -23.07 -11.20
CA ASN A 34 -41.69 -22.26 -11.86
C ASN A 34 -41.00 -21.27 -10.91
N THR A 35 -40.86 -21.63 -9.64
CA THR A 35 -40.10 -20.79 -8.70
C THR A 35 -38.62 -20.87 -9.03
N PRO A 36 -37.93 -19.73 -9.26
CA PRO A 36 -36.50 -19.73 -9.51
C PRO A 36 -35.75 -20.36 -8.34
N ASN A 37 -34.67 -21.09 -8.64
CA ASN A 37 -33.81 -21.76 -7.67
C ASN A 37 -32.37 -21.24 -7.69
N THR A 38 -32.13 -20.11 -8.38
CA THR A 38 -30.86 -19.39 -8.38
C THR A 38 -31.03 -18.08 -7.63
N CYS A 39 -29.95 -17.61 -6.98
CA CYS A 39 -29.95 -16.38 -6.19
C CYS A 39 -30.51 -15.20 -7.00
N VAL A 40 -29.91 -14.94 -8.17
CA VAL A 40 -30.31 -13.83 -9.04
C VAL A 40 -31.72 -13.99 -9.61
N GLY A 41 -32.22 -15.24 -9.74
CA GLY A 41 -33.58 -15.49 -10.22
C GLY A 41 -34.66 -14.84 -9.34
N CYS A 42 -34.40 -14.73 -8.03
CA CYS A 42 -35.26 -14.02 -7.07
C CYS A 42 -34.70 -12.62 -6.72
N HIS A 43 -33.39 -12.50 -6.57
CA HIS A 43 -32.70 -11.30 -6.06
C HIS A 43 -32.08 -10.41 -7.15
N GLN A 44 -32.61 -10.44 -8.38
CA GLN A 44 -32.12 -9.59 -9.47
C GLN A 44 -32.21 -8.09 -9.14
N ALA A 45 -33.29 -7.68 -8.46
CA ALA A 45 -33.48 -6.30 -8.04
C ALA A 45 -32.42 -5.88 -7.02
N ASP A 46 -32.12 -6.76 -6.05
CA ASP A 46 -31.09 -6.50 -5.03
C ASP A 46 -29.69 -6.43 -5.65
N TYR A 47 -29.37 -7.34 -6.57
CA TYR A 47 -28.13 -7.31 -7.35
C TYR A 47 -27.95 -5.97 -8.09
N ASN A 48 -29.00 -5.50 -8.76
CA ASN A 48 -28.97 -4.23 -9.50
C ASN A 48 -28.95 -3.00 -8.59
N ALA A 49 -29.53 -3.09 -7.38
CA ALA A 49 -29.64 -1.98 -6.44
C ALA A 49 -28.41 -1.83 -5.52
N THR A 50 -27.50 -2.80 -5.50
CA THR A 50 -26.31 -2.72 -4.64
C THR A 50 -25.39 -1.58 -5.10
N THR A 51 -24.89 -0.78 -4.16
CA THR A 51 -24.01 0.36 -4.45
C THR A 51 -22.61 0.25 -3.85
N ASN A 52 -22.37 -0.70 -2.93
CA ASN A 52 -21.11 -0.82 -2.23
C ASN A 52 -20.66 -2.29 -2.04
N PRO A 53 -19.86 -2.84 -2.96
CA PRO A 53 -19.58 -2.31 -4.31
C PRO A 53 -20.81 -2.44 -5.23
N ASN A 54 -20.88 -1.63 -6.28
CA ASN A 54 -21.97 -1.77 -7.26
C ASN A 54 -21.72 -2.99 -8.16
N HIS A 55 -22.44 -4.08 -7.92
CA HIS A 55 -22.25 -5.34 -8.66
C HIS A 55 -22.44 -5.21 -10.16
N SER A 56 -23.52 -4.54 -10.58
CA SER A 56 -23.84 -4.38 -12.00
C SER A 56 -22.80 -3.56 -12.75
N ALA A 57 -22.35 -2.44 -12.15
CA ALA A 57 -21.34 -1.57 -12.76
C ALA A 57 -19.95 -2.21 -12.73
N ALA A 58 -19.62 -2.95 -11.67
CA ALA A 58 -18.37 -3.70 -11.54
C ALA A 58 -18.32 -4.93 -12.47
N GLY A 59 -19.47 -5.40 -12.97
CA GLY A 59 -19.57 -6.62 -13.77
C GLY A 59 -19.32 -7.89 -12.96
N PHE A 60 -19.70 -7.90 -11.68
CA PHE A 60 -19.56 -9.09 -10.83
C PHE A 60 -20.43 -10.24 -11.33
N PRO A 61 -20.04 -11.51 -11.05
CA PRO A 61 -20.85 -12.64 -11.43
C PRO A 61 -22.18 -12.67 -10.69
N THR A 62 -23.20 -13.27 -11.31
CA THR A 62 -24.51 -13.52 -10.67
C THR A 62 -24.53 -14.80 -9.84
N ASP A 63 -23.42 -15.52 -9.78
CA ASP A 63 -23.19 -16.62 -8.85
C ASP A 63 -22.75 -16.03 -7.50
N CYS A 64 -23.75 -15.70 -6.68
CA CYS A 64 -23.55 -15.01 -5.41
C CYS A 64 -22.71 -15.81 -4.41
N THR A 65 -22.65 -17.15 -4.56
CA THR A 65 -21.95 -18.05 -3.63
C THR A 65 -20.44 -17.88 -3.63
N GLN A 66 -19.90 -17.16 -4.63
CA GLN A 66 -18.48 -16.81 -4.68
C GLN A 66 -18.08 -15.80 -3.59
N CYS A 67 -19.04 -15.05 -3.04
CA CYS A 67 -18.78 -14.00 -2.05
C CYS A 67 -19.79 -13.94 -0.90
N HIS A 68 -20.99 -14.48 -1.06
CA HIS A 68 -22.05 -14.41 -0.07
C HIS A 68 -22.48 -15.80 0.38
N ASP A 69 -22.88 -15.89 1.65
CA ASP A 69 -23.48 -17.09 2.22
C ASP A 69 -24.89 -16.78 2.71
N GLU A 70 -25.79 -17.76 2.63
CA GLU A 70 -27.19 -17.60 3.03
C GLU A 70 -27.35 -17.38 4.55
N THR A 71 -26.38 -17.80 5.36
CA THR A 71 -26.37 -17.62 6.82
C THR A 71 -25.96 -16.20 7.20
N ALA A 72 -25.02 -15.62 6.46
CA ALA A 72 -24.49 -14.28 6.70
C ALA A 72 -24.21 -13.58 5.36
N TRP A 73 -25.20 -12.83 4.87
CA TRP A 73 -25.10 -12.16 3.57
C TRP A 73 -24.11 -10.98 3.59
N VAL A 74 -24.07 -10.25 4.72
CA VAL A 74 -23.18 -9.10 4.94
C VAL A 74 -22.46 -9.26 6.29
N PRO A 75 -21.13 -9.06 6.35
CA PRO A 75 -20.23 -8.80 5.23
C PRO A 75 -20.09 -10.02 4.30
N SER A 76 -19.67 -9.78 3.06
CA SER A 76 -19.27 -10.87 2.17
C SER A 76 -18.08 -11.65 2.76
N THR A 77 -17.93 -12.91 2.36
CA THR A 77 -16.79 -13.77 2.68
C THR A 77 -15.56 -13.53 1.79
N PHE A 78 -15.65 -12.59 0.83
CA PHE A 78 -14.54 -12.21 -0.04
C PHE A 78 -13.31 -11.75 0.78
N ASP A 79 -12.17 -12.38 0.54
CA ASP A 79 -10.93 -12.14 1.28
C ASP A 79 -9.86 -11.49 0.40
N HIS A 80 -9.56 -10.23 0.68
CA HIS A 80 -8.50 -9.48 -0.01
C HIS A 80 -7.13 -10.14 0.12
N ASN A 81 -6.86 -10.91 1.19
CA ASN A 81 -5.57 -11.58 1.39
C ASN A 81 -5.25 -12.61 0.30
N THR A 82 -6.27 -13.06 -0.45
CA THR A 82 -6.10 -13.99 -1.57
C THR A 82 -5.62 -13.31 -2.85
N ILE A 83 -5.72 -11.98 -2.95
CA ILE A 83 -5.37 -11.19 -4.15
C ILE A 83 -4.31 -10.15 -3.83
N TRP A 84 -4.60 -9.26 -2.88
CA TRP A 84 -3.71 -8.21 -2.41
C TRP A 84 -4.03 -7.87 -0.94
N PRO A 85 -3.18 -8.31 0.01
CA PRO A 85 -3.42 -8.08 1.43
C PRO A 85 -3.46 -6.60 1.77
N LEU A 86 -4.52 -6.17 2.45
CA LEU A 86 -4.65 -4.80 2.95
C LEU A 86 -3.82 -4.67 4.24
N ASN A 87 -2.59 -4.15 4.17
CA ASN A 87 -1.77 -3.87 5.35
C ASN A 87 -1.56 -2.36 5.57
N GLY A 88 -1.02 -2.02 6.73
CA GLY A 88 -0.61 -0.65 7.08
C GLY A 88 -1.69 0.40 6.78
N ALA A 89 -1.32 1.46 6.05
CA ALA A 89 -2.24 2.51 5.64
C ALA A 89 -3.39 2.00 4.76
N HIS A 90 -3.16 0.99 3.90
CA HIS A 90 -4.17 0.46 2.99
C HIS A 90 -5.30 -0.28 3.71
N ALA A 91 -5.03 -0.86 4.88
CA ALA A 91 -6.05 -1.47 5.73
C ALA A 91 -7.10 -0.47 6.24
N ASN A 92 -6.78 0.83 6.22
CA ASN A 92 -7.63 1.89 6.73
C ASN A 92 -8.35 2.67 5.61
N VAL A 93 -8.23 2.24 4.35
CA VAL A 93 -8.91 2.87 3.23
C VAL A 93 -10.42 2.59 3.33
N PRO A 94 -11.26 3.64 3.49
CA PRO A 94 -12.66 3.44 3.86
C PRO A 94 -13.55 3.00 2.70
N ASN A 95 -13.21 3.35 1.46
CA ASN A 95 -14.06 3.04 0.30
C ASN A 95 -13.33 2.14 -0.70
N CYS A 96 -14.04 1.13 -1.21
CA CYS A 96 -13.52 0.26 -2.26
C CYS A 96 -13.05 1.06 -3.49
N THR A 97 -13.75 2.14 -3.84
CA THR A 97 -13.45 2.99 -5.00
C THR A 97 -12.19 3.83 -4.87
N ASP A 98 -11.64 3.97 -3.66
CA ASP A 98 -10.38 4.68 -3.45
C ASP A 98 -9.21 3.89 -4.07
N CYS A 99 -9.31 2.54 -4.10
CA CYS A 99 -8.38 1.65 -4.79
C CYS A 99 -8.92 1.21 -6.16
N HIS A 100 -10.19 0.80 -6.22
CA HIS A 100 -10.87 0.35 -7.44
C HIS A 100 -11.41 1.55 -8.24
N ILE A 101 -10.49 2.36 -8.76
CA ILE A 101 -10.77 3.63 -9.44
C ILE A 101 -11.80 3.42 -10.57
N GLY A 102 -12.82 4.27 -10.60
CA GLY A 102 -13.92 4.18 -11.57
C GLY A 102 -14.83 2.96 -11.38
N GLY A 103 -14.75 2.26 -10.25
CA GLY A 103 -15.48 1.03 -10.00
C GLY A 103 -14.93 -0.17 -10.77
N ASN A 104 -13.67 -0.11 -11.22
CA ASN A 104 -13.02 -1.22 -11.91
C ASN A 104 -12.35 -2.15 -10.90
N PHE A 105 -12.91 -3.36 -10.76
CA PHE A 105 -12.42 -4.39 -9.84
C PHE A 105 -11.50 -5.43 -10.51
N ASN A 106 -11.33 -5.38 -11.83
CA ASN A 106 -10.59 -6.40 -12.57
C ASN A 106 -9.11 -6.05 -12.83
N ASN A 107 -8.75 -4.77 -12.79
CA ASN A 107 -7.41 -4.28 -13.17
C ASN A 107 -6.87 -3.24 -12.20
N THR A 108 -7.13 -3.40 -10.92
CA THR A 108 -6.57 -2.51 -9.90
C THR A 108 -5.06 -2.76 -9.79
N PRO A 109 -4.21 -1.72 -9.91
CA PRO A 109 -2.78 -1.89 -9.77
C PRO A 109 -2.44 -2.46 -8.39
N ASN A 110 -1.48 -3.38 -8.35
CA ASN A 110 -1.02 -4.04 -7.13
C ASN A 110 0.47 -3.75 -6.81
N THR A 111 1.05 -2.77 -7.50
CA THR A 111 2.40 -2.25 -7.24
C THR A 111 2.30 -0.86 -6.67
N CYS A 112 3.26 -0.47 -5.83
CA CYS A 112 3.28 0.84 -5.17
C CYS A 112 3.14 1.98 -6.18
N VAL A 113 4.02 2.03 -7.18
CA VAL A 113 3.99 3.06 -8.23
C VAL A 113 2.79 2.95 -9.17
N GLY A 114 2.16 1.79 -9.26
CA GLY A 114 0.93 1.63 -10.06
C GLY A 114 -0.19 2.55 -9.57
N CYS A 115 -0.25 2.81 -8.26
CA CYS A 115 -1.17 3.78 -7.65
C CYS A 115 -0.49 5.11 -7.32
N HIS A 116 0.75 5.07 -6.80
CA HIS A 116 1.48 6.20 -6.25
C HIS A 116 2.53 6.81 -7.21
N GLN A 117 2.29 6.75 -8.52
CA GLN A 117 3.22 7.33 -9.51
C GLN A 117 3.39 8.85 -9.33
N ALA A 118 2.31 9.55 -8.98
CA ALA A 118 2.34 10.99 -8.73
C ALA A 118 3.17 11.31 -7.49
N ASP A 119 3.02 10.54 -6.40
CA ASP A 119 3.80 10.71 -5.18
C ASP A 119 5.27 10.41 -5.43
N TYR A 120 5.58 9.34 -6.17
CA TYR A 120 6.95 9.02 -6.59
C TYR A 120 7.59 10.18 -7.38
N ASN A 121 6.87 10.74 -8.36
CA ASN A 121 7.37 11.86 -9.17
C ASN A 121 7.46 13.18 -8.40
N GLY A 122 6.60 13.36 -7.38
CA GLY A 122 6.50 14.58 -6.58
C GLY A 122 7.39 14.62 -5.34
N ALA A 123 8.03 13.50 -4.98
CA ALA A 123 8.99 13.44 -3.88
C ALA A 123 10.16 14.41 -4.12
N ASN A 124 10.57 15.15 -3.08
CA ASN A 124 11.64 16.16 -3.17
C ASN A 124 12.72 16.05 -2.08
N ASN A 125 12.51 15.23 -1.05
CA ASN A 125 13.48 15.02 0.03
C ASN A 125 13.62 13.53 0.36
N PRO A 126 14.40 12.76 -0.42
CA PRO A 126 15.09 13.16 -1.65
C PRO A 126 14.17 13.21 -2.88
N ASN A 127 14.60 13.87 -3.97
CA ASN A 127 13.87 13.81 -5.23
C ASN A 127 14.11 12.47 -5.94
N HIS A 128 13.08 11.62 -6.02
CA HIS A 128 13.23 10.28 -6.56
C HIS A 128 13.55 10.25 -8.06
N LEU A 129 12.94 11.17 -8.83
CA LEU A 129 13.09 11.21 -10.29
C LEU A 129 14.50 11.66 -10.69
N SER A 130 15.01 12.74 -10.09
CA SER A 130 16.36 13.23 -10.39
C SER A 130 17.44 12.29 -9.90
N ALA A 131 17.19 11.61 -8.76
CA ALA A 131 18.07 10.57 -8.22
C ALA A 131 18.07 9.27 -9.04
N GLY A 132 17.05 9.07 -9.89
CA GLY A 132 16.88 7.81 -10.60
C GLY A 132 16.68 6.63 -9.66
N PHE A 133 15.99 6.83 -8.54
CA PHE A 133 15.70 5.74 -7.61
C PHE A 133 14.84 4.66 -8.27
N PRO A 134 14.91 3.41 -7.78
CA PRO A 134 14.02 2.36 -8.26
C PRO A 134 12.57 2.64 -7.86
N THR A 135 11.63 2.09 -8.64
CA THR A 135 10.20 2.12 -8.33
C THR A 135 9.77 1.01 -7.35
N ASP A 136 10.71 0.19 -6.90
CA ASP A 136 10.49 -0.73 -5.78
C ASP A 136 10.57 0.07 -4.47
N CYS A 137 9.42 0.62 -4.08
CA CYS A 137 9.32 1.48 -2.90
C CYS A 137 9.71 0.74 -1.61
N THR A 138 9.62 -0.60 -1.59
CA THR A 138 9.85 -1.41 -0.38
C THR A 138 11.32 -1.44 0.06
N LEU A 139 12.23 -0.96 -0.79
CA LEU A 139 13.64 -0.80 -0.45
C LEU A 139 13.87 0.27 0.63
N CYS A 140 12.97 1.25 0.73
CA CYS A 140 13.10 2.36 1.68
C CYS A 140 11.83 2.58 2.49
N HIS A 141 10.66 2.46 1.88
CA HIS A 141 9.36 2.73 2.51
C HIS A 141 8.64 1.43 2.85
N ASN A 142 7.72 1.50 3.81
CA ASN A 142 6.79 0.40 4.07
C ASN A 142 5.40 0.95 4.37
N GLU A 143 4.41 0.07 4.34
CA GLU A 143 2.99 0.45 4.46
C GLU A 143 2.61 0.98 5.85
N THR A 144 3.42 0.74 6.89
CA THR A 144 3.16 1.19 8.27
C THR A 144 3.90 2.48 8.63
N ALA A 145 5.02 2.76 7.96
CA ALA A 145 5.87 3.92 8.18
C ALA A 145 6.40 4.38 6.82
N TRP A 146 5.58 5.19 6.16
CA TRP A 146 5.92 5.76 4.85
C TRP A 146 6.89 6.94 4.99
N ASP A 147 6.62 7.83 5.97
CA ASP A 147 7.43 9.01 6.30
C ASP A 147 7.61 9.11 7.83
N PRO A 148 8.84 9.10 8.36
CA PRO A 148 10.10 8.93 7.63
C PRO A 148 10.23 7.52 7.04
N SER A 149 11.01 7.39 5.97
CA SER A 149 11.33 6.08 5.39
C SER A 149 12.11 5.22 6.39
N THR A 150 12.06 3.90 6.23
CA THR A 150 12.86 2.92 6.98
C THR A 150 14.23 2.65 6.37
N PHE A 151 14.67 3.49 5.43
CA PHE A 151 15.99 3.36 4.81
C PHE A 151 17.11 3.53 5.85
N ASP A 152 18.01 2.54 5.90
CA ASP A 152 19.10 2.49 6.85
C ASP A 152 20.38 3.07 6.24
N HIS A 153 20.56 4.39 6.41
CA HIS A 153 21.75 5.07 5.89
C HIS A 153 23.03 4.67 6.65
N ASP A 154 23.00 4.63 7.99
CA ASP A 154 24.21 4.45 8.83
C ASP A 154 24.85 3.06 8.68
N ASN A 155 24.06 2.01 8.38
CA ASN A 155 24.62 0.68 8.13
C ASN A 155 25.21 0.52 6.72
N MET A 156 24.77 1.33 5.76
CA MET A 156 25.21 1.23 4.36
C MET A 156 26.29 2.27 4.00
N TYR A 157 26.26 3.42 4.67
CA TYR A 157 27.01 4.62 4.31
C TYR A 157 27.55 5.33 5.56
N PHE A 158 28.07 6.54 5.38
CA PHE A 158 28.61 7.35 6.47
C PHE A 158 27.56 7.59 7.58
N PRO A 159 27.87 7.38 8.87
CA PRO A 159 26.89 7.55 9.94
C PRO A 159 26.46 9.01 10.12
N ILE A 160 25.16 9.28 9.99
CA ILE A 160 24.53 10.61 10.13
C ILE A 160 23.47 10.64 11.24
N TYR A 161 23.00 9.50 11.72
CA TYR A 161 22.05 9.41 12.84
C TYR A 161 22.74 9.24 14.20
N SER A 162 24.07 9.31 14.23
CA SER A 162 24.90 9.16 15.42
C SER A 162 26.09 10.14 15.44
N GLY A 163 26.82 10.19 16.55
CA GLY A 163 28.00 11.05 16.68
C GLY A 163 27.69 12.54 16.59
N LYS A 164 28.55 13.29 15.91
CA LYS A 164 28.47 14.76 15.78
C LYS A 164 27.50 15.26 14.72
N HIS A 165 27.01 14.38 13.83
CA HIS A 165 26.05 14.74 12.79
C HIS A 165 24.60 14.46 13.20
N LYS A 166 24.40 13.71 14.29
CA LYS A 166 23.07 13.39 14.79
C LYS A 166 22.28 14.67 15.09
N ASP A 167 21.10 14.77 14.49
CA ASP A 167 20.15 15.87 14.66
C ASP A 167 20.64 17.24 14.13
N GLU A 168 21.72 17.27 13.36
CA GLU A 168 22.30 18.51 12.78
C GLU A 168 21.91 18.76 11.32
N TRP A 169 21.08 17.88 10.73
CA TRP A 169 20.65 17.97 9.34
C TRP A 169 19.14 17.79 9.20
N ASN A 170 18.55 18.39 8.16
CA ASN A 170 17.12 18.29 7.86
C ASN A 170 16.82 17.70 6.47
N THR A 171 17.75 17.86 5.53
CA THR A 171 17.59 17.39 4.15
C THR A 171 18.81 16.64 3.68
N CYS A 172 18.61 15.68 2.78
CA CYS A 172 19.73 14.92 2.21
C CYS A 172 20.71 15.83 1.46
N SER A 173 20.22 16.94 0.90
CA SER A 173 21.00 17.91 0.12
C SER A 173 22.01 18.72 0.93
N GLU A 174 21.92 18.71 2.27
CA GLU A 174 22.93 19.36 3.12
C GLU A 174 24.29 18.66 3.00
N CYS A 175 24.29 17.34 2.84
CA CYS A 175 25.50 16.56 2.58
C CYS A 175 25.66 16.25 1.10
N HIS A 176 24.57 15.86 0.40
CA HIS A 176 24.59 15.49 -1.01
C HIS A 176 24.32 16.69 -1.92
N THR A 177 25.38 17.44 -2.19
CA THR A 177 25.31 18.76 -2.82
C THR A 177 24.95 18.76 -4.30
N THR A 178 24.99 17.60 -4.96
CA THR A 178 24.60 17.48 -6.37
C THR A 178 23.25 16.78 -6.49
N SER A 179 22.24 17.52 -6.96
CA SER A 179 20.91 16.95 -7.19
C SER A 179 21.00 15.73 -8.11
N GLY A 180 20.38 14.64 -7.67
CA GLY A 180 20.33 13.39 -8.41
C GLY A 180 21.61 12.55 -8.36
N ASN A 181 22.70 13.05 -7.75
CA ASN A 181 23.95 12.32 -7.60
C ASN A 181 24.34 12.22 -6.13
N PHE A 182 23.87 11.17 -5.46
CA PHE A 182 24.16 10.88 -4.06
C PHE A 182 25.60 10.38 -3.84
N MET A 183 26.37 10.13 -4.90
CA MET A 183 27.82 9.87 -4.78
C MET A 183 28.63 11.16 -4.61
N ALA A 184 28.06 12.31 -4.96
CA ALA A 184 28.66 13.61 -4.67
C ALA A 184 28.20 14.07 -3.28
N PHE A 185 29.17 14.35 -2.42
CA PHE A 185 28.95 14.81 -1.06
C PHE A 185 30.00 15.85 -0.66
N SER A 186 29.69 16.67 0.35
CA SER A 186 30.68 17.55 0.97
C SER A 186 30.77 17.33 2.47
N CYS A 187 32.01 17.24 2.96
CA CYS A 187 32.35 17.31 4.40
C CYS A 187 32.82 18.70 4.80
N ILE A 188 33.14 19.54 3.82
CA ILE A 188 33.87 20.81 3.97
C ILE A 188 32.97 22.02 3.79
N ASP A 189 31.67 21.82 3.51
CA ASP A 189 30.71 22.91 3.40
C ASP A 189 30.13 23.30 4.77
N CYS A 190 30.50 22.58 5.83
CA CYS A 190 30.05 22.79 7.21
C CYS A 190 31.07 23.59 8.02
N HIS A 191 30.59 24.47 8.90
CA HIS A 191 31.39 25.44 9.67
C HIS A 191 32.50 24.89 10.60
N GLU A 192 32.56 23.58 10.88
CA GLU A 192 33.71 22.99 11.61
C GLU A 192 34.86 22.60 10.67
N HIS A 193 34.60 22.45 9.37
CA HIS A 193 35.54 21.91 8.40
C HIS A 193 35.71 22.78 7.14
N ASP A 194 35.09 23.96 7.10
CA ASP A 194 35.09 24.89 5.95
C ASP A 194 36.34 25.76 5.83
N ASP A 195 37.21 25.75 6.85
CA ASP A 195 38.52 26.40 6.82
C ASP A 195 39.65 25.40 6.52
N PRO A 196 40.28 25.46 5.33
CA PRO A 196 41.41 24.61 4.98
C PRO A 196 42.62 24.79 5.91
N ALA A 197 42.83 25.97 6.49
CA ALA A 197 43.99 26.25 7.35
C ALA A 197 43.83 25.58 8.72
N ASP A 198 42.66 25.73 9.36
CA ASP A 198 42.34 25.04 10.62
C ASP A 198 42.38 23.50 10.44
N MET A 199 41.90 23.00 9.29
CA MET A 199 41.99 21.57 9.01
C MET A 199 43.44 21.13 8.76
N ALA A 200 44.28 21.92 8.11
CA ALA A 200 45.69 21.60 7.92
C ALA A 200 46.43 21.51 9.27
N ASP A 201 46.24 22.49 10.16
CA ASP A 201 46.86 22.51 11.49
C ASP A 201 46.48 21.27 12.32
N LYS A 202 45.21 20.83 12.23
CA LYS A 202 44.74 19.59 12.89
C LYS A 202 45.35 18.31 12.31
N HIS A 203 45.90 18.38 11.10
CA HIS A 203 46.49 17.25 10.38
C HIS A 203 48.00 17.42 10.12
N ASP A 204 48.71 18.28 10.87
CA ASP A 204 50.14 18.57 10.71
C ASP A 204 51.06 17.33 10.67
N ASN A 205 50.63 16.24 11.32
CA ASN A 205 51.36 14.97 11.40
C ASN A 205 50.90 13.92 10.38
N VAL A 206 49.97 14.26 9.49
CA VAL A 206 49.41 13.37 8.47
C VAL A 206 50.11 13.62 7.13
N SER A 207 51.08 12.76 6.81
CA SER A 207 51.77 12.81 5.53
C SER A 207 50.79 12.60 4.38
N GLY A 208 50.81 13.49 3.38
CA GLY A 208 49.91 13.42 2.22
C GLY A 208 48.48 13.86 2.52
N TYR A 209 48.26 14.66 3.57
CA TYR A 209 46.98 15.32 3.83
C TYR A 209 46.43 16.03 2.59
N VAL A 210 45.16 15.79 2.29
CA VAL A 210 44.42 16.43 1.20
C VAL A 210 43.11 16.98 1.76
N TYR A 211 42.91 18.29 1.63
CA TYR A 211 41.66 18.94 1.98
C TYR A 211 40.61 18.71 0.88
N SER A 212 39.90 17.59 0.97
CA SER A 212 38.79 17.25 0.07
C SER A 212 37.85 16.24 0.75
N SER A 213 36.55 16.31 0.45
CA SER A 213 35.57 15.43 1.07
C SER A 213 35.83 13.93 0.85
N PRO A 214 36.26 13.46 -0.34
CA PRO A 214 36.65 12.07 -0.52
C PRO A 214 37.82 11.64 0.37
N ALA A 215 38.81 12.52 0.59
CA ALA A 215 39.93 12.23 1.49
C ALA A 215 39.48 12.20 2.95
N CYS A 216 38.63 13.15 3.37
CA CYS A 216 38.01 13.16 4.70
C CYS A 216 37.28 11.84 4.97
N TYR A 217 36.42 11.40 4.04
CA TYR A 217 35.68 10.14 4.17
C TYR A 217 36.58 8.90 4.19
N ALA A 218 37.66 8.89 3.41
CA ALA A 218 38.59 7.76 3.38
C ALA A 218 39.35 7.58 4.72
N CYS A 219 39.70 8.67 5.40
CA CYS A 219 40.36 8.62 6.71
C CYS A 219 39.38 8.48 7.87
N HIS A 220 38.18 9.06 7.76
CA HIS A 220 37.15 9.09 8.79
C HIS A 220 35.84 8.46 8.30
N PRO A 221 35.81 7.15 7.99
CA PRO A 221 34.62 6.51 7.40
C PRO A 221 33.42 6.45 8.34
N ASP A 222 33.64 6.59 9.65
CA ASP A 222 32.62 6.55 10.69
C ASP A 222 32.47 7.91 11.44
N GLY A 223 33.07 8.97 10.90
CA GLY A 223 33.02 10.32 11.47
C GLY A 223 33.82 10.50 12.77
N LYS A 224 34.68 9.54 13.13
CA LYS A 224 35.55 9.65 14.30
C LYS A 224 36.92 10.23 13.93
N LYS A 225 37.45 11.08 14.81
CA LYS A 225 38.80 11.64 14.75
C LYS A 225 39.83 10.60 15.20
#